data_AF-A0A2N3VGX9-F1
#
_entry.id   AF-A0A2N3VGX9-F1
#
_cell.length_a   1.000
_cell.length_b   1.000
_cell.length_c   1.000
_cell.angle_alpha   90.00
_cell.angle_beta   90.00
_cell.angle_gamma   90.00
#
_symmetry.space_group_name_H-M   'P 1'
#
loop_
_entity.id
_entity.type
_entity.pdbx_description
1 polymer ?
#
loop_
_entity_poly.entity_id
_entity_poly.type
_entity_poly.pdbx_seq_one_letter_code
_entity_poly.pdbx_strand_id
1 'polypeptide(L)'
;MSDIVKVETGRSYRLFDEDYRLIGTWSQMPPADELIDGRCLTVDYEGGTRWSGRIVDGSPVHDIEFLKPMHWPSNPLLSIAPDEEGSGS
;
A
#
# COMPACT_ATOMS: atom_id res chain seq x y z
N MET A 1 39.30 4.67 -5.90
CA MET A 1 38.23 5.68 -5.87
C MET A 1 36.96 4.93 -6.20
N SER A 2 36.16 4.58 -5.19
CA SER A 2 34.85 3.97 -5.40
C SER A 2 33.85 5.11 -5.37
N ASP A 3 33.28 5.41 -6.52
CA ASP A 3 32.19 6.38 -6.65
C ASP A 3 31.05 5.96 -5.73
N ILE A 4 30.94 6.66 -4.60
CA ILE A 4 29.75 6.62 -3.76
C ILE A 4 28.66 7.25 -4.61
N VAL A 5 27.86 6.41 -5.26
CA VAL A 5 26.65 6.86 -5.95
C VAL A 5 25.75 7.46 -4.88
N LYS A 6 25.82 8.78 -4.75
CA LYS A 6 24.90 9.56 -3.95
C LYS A 6 23.56 9.45 -4.69
N VAL A 7 22.75 8.45 -4.31
CA VAL A 7 21.40 8.30 -4.87
C VAL A 7 20.54 9.40 -4.26
N GLU A 8 20.68 10.61 -4.80
CA GLU A 8 19.81 11.74 -4.53
C GLU A 8 18.50 11.53 -5.28
N THR A 9 17.63 10.71 -4.71
CA THR A 9 16.22 10.74 -5.07
C THR A 9 15.44 10.69 -3.78
N GLY A 10 14.80 11.81 -3.45
CA GLY A 10 13.92 11.98 -2.30
C GLY A 10 12.64 11.14 -2.35
N ARG A 11 12.71 9.94 -2.93
CA ARG A 11 11.60 9.04 -3.14
C ARG A 11 11.99 7.63 -2.77
N SER A 12 11.10 6.94 -2.07
CA SER A 12 11.24 5.52 -1.76
C SER A 12 10.04 4.78 -2.33
N TYR A 13 10.31 3.82 -3.20
CA TYR A 13 9.35 2.94 -3.82
C TYR A 13 9.33 1.62 -3.05
N ARG A 14 8.16 1.17 -2.63
CA ARG A 14 7.98 -0.06 -1.87
C ARG A 14 6.84 -0.86 -2.44
N LEU A 15 7.11 -2.11 -2.78
CA LEU A 15 6.12 -3.03 -3.33
C LEU A 15 5.72 -4.05 -2.25
N PHE A 16 4.43 -4.34 -2.18
CA PHE A 16 3.84 -5.23 -1.21
C PHE A 16 3.03 -6.32 -1.90
N ASP A 17 3.01 -7.52 -1.31
CA ASP A 17 2.13 -8.60 -1.72
C ASP A 17 0.65 -8.35 -1.34
N GLU A 18 -0.23 -9.29 -1.71
CA GLU A 18 -1.66 -9.26 -1.38
C GLU A 18 -1.94 -9.27 0.14
N ASP A 19 -1.00 -9.79 0.93
CA ASP A 19 -1.03 -9.82 2.39
C ASP A 19 -0.34 -8.60 3.02
N TYR A 20 0.00 -7.57 2.22
CA TYR A 20 0.74 -6.38 2.63
C TYR A 20 2.13 -6.65 3.21
N ARG A 21 2.78 -7.76 2.83
CA ARG A 21 4.19 -8.01 3.16
C ARG A 21 5.08 -7.29 2.16
N LEU A 22 6.11 -6.61 2.67
CA LEU A 22 7.09 -5.92 1.84
C LEU A 22 7.91 -6.94 1.03
N ILE A 23 7.86 -6.83 -0.29
CA ILE A 23 8.58 -7.72 -1.21
C ILE A 23 9.76 -7.03 -1.90
N GLY A 24 9.79 -5.69 -1.96
CA GLY A 24 10.94 -4.97 -2.51
C GLY A 24 10.95 -3.48 -2.19
N THR A 25 12.14 -2.89 -2.28
CA THR A 25 12.43 -1.48 -1.98
C THR A 25 13.38 -0.90 -3.02
N TRP A 26 13.05 0.27 -3.57
CA TRP A 26 13.87 0.96 -4.55
C TRP A 26 13.93 2.46 -4.25
N SER A 27 15.07 3.08 -4.53
CA SER A 27 15.23 4.53 -4.48
C SER A 27 14.74 5.22 -5.76
N GLN A 28 14.50 4.46 -6.82
CA GLN A 28 13.97 4.92 -8.10
C GLN A 28 12.80 4.03 -8.51
N MET A 29 12.06 4.43 -9.56
CA MET A 29 10.96 3.62 -10.08
C MET A 29 11.46 2.20 -10.39
N PRO A 30 10.85 1.16 -9.82
CA PRO A 30 11.22 -0.22 -10.14
C PRO A 30 11.03 -0.49 -11.64
N PRO A 31 11.86 -1.37 -12.23
CA PRO A 31 11.71 -1.76 -13.62
C PRO A 31 10.43 -2.58 -13.80
N ALA A 32 9.92 -2.64 -15.04
CA ALA A 32 8.61 -3.22 -15.33
C ALA A 32 8.49 -4.71 -14.97
N ASP A 33 9.59 -5.46 -14.99
CA ASP A 33 9.66 -6.88 -14.60
C ASP A 33 9.51 -7.10 -13.09
N GLU A 34 9.78 -6.08 -12.27
CA GLU A 34 9.57 -6.10 -10.82
C GLU A 34 8.15 -5.61 -10.45
N LEU A 35 7.45 -4.97 -11.38
CA LEU A 35 6.07 -4.51 -11.21
C LEU A 35 5.10 -5.66 -11.46
N ILE A 36 4.91 -6.48 -10.43
CA ILE A 36 4.02 -7.63 -10.47
C ILE A 36 2.55 -7.15 -10.36
N ASP A 37 1.71 -7.56 -11.30
CA ASP A 37 0.28 -7.23 -11.31
C ASP A 37 -0.46 -7.67 -10.03
N GLY A 38 -1.44 -6.87 -9.62
CA GLY A 38 -2.22 -7.08 -8.42
C GLY A 38 -1.51 -6.67 -7.12
N ARG A 39 -0.22 -6.31 -7.17
CA ARG A 39 0.57 -5.87 -6.00
C ARG A 39 0.37 -4.40 -5.70
N CYS A 40 0.60 -4.03 -4.45
CA CYS A 40 0.49 -2.66 -3.98
C CYS A 40 1.86 -1.97 -4.05
N LEU A 41 1.95 -0.85 -4.75
CA LEU A 41 3.13 0.01 -4.80
C LEU A 41 2.86 1.27 -3.98
N THR A 42 3.75 1.58 -3.04
CA THR A 42 3.77 2.87 -2.34
C THR A 42 4.99 3.68 -2.73
N VAL A 43 4.82 4.99 -2.83
CA VAL A 43 5.88 5.97 -3.09
C VAL A 43 5.86 6.99 -1.97
N ASP A 44 6.90 7.00 -1.14
CA ASP A 44 7.13 8.07 -0.17
C ASP A 44 7.90 9.19 -0.85
N TYR A 45 7.45 10.44 -0.68
CA TYR A 45 8.13 11.63 -1.17
C TYR A 45 8.80 12.37 0.00
N GLU A 46 9.90 13.06 -0.25
CA GLU A 46 10.64 13.87 0.74
C GLU A 46 9.78 14.90 1.49
N GLY A 47 8.66 15.34 0.90
CA GLY A 47 7.70 16.25 1.54
C GLY A 47 6.75 15.58 2.53
N GLY A 48 6.93 14.30 2.85
CA GLY A 48 6.05 13.53 3.75
C GLY A 48 4.75 13.03 3.08
N THR A 49 4.50 13.43 1.84
CA THR A 49 3.41 12.87 1.03
C THR A 49 3.71 11.42 0.71
N ARG A 50 2.69 10.56 0.78
CA ARG A 50 2.74 9.19 0.28
C ARG A 50 1.69 9.02 -0.82
N TRP A 51 2.10 8.38 -1.91
CA TRP A 51 1.18 7.84 -2.90
C TRP A 51 1.12 6.32 -2.75
N SER A 52 -0.05 5.74 -2.96
CA SER A 52 -0.24 4.29 -2.98
C SER A 52 -1.14 3.91 -4.15
N GLY A 53 -0.86 2.79 -4.80
CA GLY A 53 -1.70 2.26 -5.86
C GLY A 53 -1.40 0.81 -6.15
N ARG A 54 -2.16 0.24 -7.08
CA ARG A 54 -2.04 -1.16 -7.49
C ARG A 54 -1.39 -1.25 -8.86
N ILE A 55 -0.60 -2.29 -9.09
CA ILE A 55 -0.07 -2.57 -10.41
C ILE A 55 -1.15 -3.27 -11.24
N VAL A 56 -1.45 -2.71 -12.40
CA VAL A 56 -2.39 -3.24 -13.39
C VAL A 56 -1.75 -3.12 -14.77
N ASP A 57 -1.66 -4.23 -15.48
CA ASP A 57 -0.95 -4.38 -16.75
C ASP A 57 0.48 -3.79 -16.70
N GLY A 58 1.20 -4.10 -15.61
CA GLY A 58 2.58 -3.64 -15.38
C GLY A 58 2.71 -2.14 -15.10
N SER A 59 1.59 -1.44 -14.87
CA SER A 59 1.56 0.00 -14.62
C SER A 59 0.94 0.33 -13.26
N PRO A 60 1.50 1.28 -12.49
CA PRO A 60 0.90 1.71 -11.24
C PRO A 60 -0.34 2.56 -11.51
N VAL A 61 -1.50 2.04 -11.11
CA VAL A 61 -2.78 2.72 -11.16
C VAL A 61 -3.16 3.18 -9.75
N HIS A 62 -3.60 4.43 -9.62
CA HIS A 62 -4.04 4.96 -8.34
C HIS A 62 -5.32 4.24 -7.92
N ASP A 63 -5.23 3.49 -6.83
CA ASP A 63 -6.35 2.73 -6.30
C ASP A 63 -7.23 3.68 -5.45
N ILE A 64 -8.28 4.24 -6.09
CA ILE A 64 -9.21 5.19 -5.45
C ILE A 64 -10.07 4.48 -4.39
N GLU A 65 -10.17 3.15 -4.42
CA GLU A 65 -11.04 2.41 -3.48
C GLU A 65 -10.52 2.42 -2.03
N PHE A 66 -9.23 2.72 -1.81
CA PHE A 66 -8.63 2.89 -0.47
C PHE A 66 -8.71 4.31 0.11
N LEU A 67 -9.21 5.30 -0.66
CA LEU A 67 -9.43 6.67 -0.17
C LEU A 67 -10.77 6.86 0.53
N LYS A 68 -11.60 5.82 0.66
CA LYS A 68 -12.66 5.87 1.67
C LYS A 68 -11.96 5.89 3.03
N PRO A 69 -12.13 6.93 3.85
CA PRO A 69 -11.63 6.94 5.21
C PRO A 69 -12.12 5.64 5.86
N MET A 70 -11.20 4.75 6.18
CA MET A 70 -11.52 3.64 7.06
C MET A 70 -11.83 4.30 8.40
N HIS A 71 -13.12 4.44 8.72
CA HIS A 71 -13.54 4.75 10.06
C HIS A 71 -13.03 3.59 10.91
N TRP A 72 -11.90 3.79 11.56
CA TRP A 72 -11.53 2.96 12.69
C TRP A 72 -12.73 3.00 13.63
N PRO A 73 -13.35 1.87 14.01
CA PRO A 73 -14.35 1.92 15.05
C PRO A 73 -13.65 2.58 16.24
N SER A 74 -14.19 3.71 16.71
CA SER A 74 -13.59 4.50 17.80
C SER A 74 -13.45 3.73 19.13
N ASN A 75 -13.74 2.43 19.11
CA ASN A 75 -13.70 1.53 20.24
C ASN A 75 -13.22 0.13 19.80
N PRO A 76 -11.98 -0.30 20.14
CA PRO A 76 -11.49 -1.65 19.86
C PRO A 76 -12.20 -2.76 20.66
N LEU A 77 -13.24 -2.43 21.44
CA LEU A 77 -14.02 -3.36 22.25
C LEU A 77 -15.43 -3.66 21.72
N LEU A 78 -15.85 -3.07 20.59
CA LEU A 78 -17.05 -3.53 19.88
C LEU A 78 -16.72 -4.79 19.07
N SER A 79 -16.22 -5.80 19.78
CA SER A 79 -16.17 -7.18 19.35
C SER A 79 -17.62 -7.64 19.19
N ILE A 80 -18.03 -7.82 17.93
CA ILE A 80 -18.93 -8.89 17.48
C ILE A 80 -19.92 -9.33 18.58
N ALA A 81 -21.00 -8.58 18.77
CA ALA A 81 -22.18 -9.22 19.33
C ALA A 81 -22.67 -10.18 18.23
N PRO A 82 -22.71 -11.50 18.46
CA PRO A 82 -23.39 -12.38 17.53
C PRO A 82 -24.84 -11.92 17.47
N ASP A 83 -25.35 -11.68 16.26
CA ASP A 83 -26.78 -11.55 16.01
C ASP A 83 -27.46 -12.81 16.56
N GLU A 84 -28.11 -12.70 17.72
CA GLU A 84 -29.17 -13.63 18.09
C GLU A 84 -30.39 -13.30 17.23
N GLU A 85 -30.40 -13.84 16.01
CA GLU A 85 -31.67 -14.09 15.33
C GLU A 85 -32.45 -15.14 16.12
N GLY A 86 -33.59 -14.75 16.69
CA GLY A 86 -34.45 -15.69 17.40
C GLY A 86 -35.79 -15.11 17.84
N SER A 87 -36.70 -14.99 16.87
CA SER A 87 -38.16 -15.24 16.96
C SER A 87 -38.91 -14.70 18.19
N GLY A 88 -39.84 -13.74 18.04
CA GLY A 88 -41.10 -14.01 17.38
C GLY A 88 -42.05 -14.82 18.28
N SER A 89 -42.86 -14.14 19.09
CA SER A 89 -44.30 -14.38 19.37
C SER A 89 -44.82 -13.38 20.40
#